data_AF-A0AAJ3URH4-F1
#
_entry.id   AF-A0AAJ3URH4-F1
#
_cell.length_a   1.000
_cell.length_b   1.000
_cell.length_c   1.000
_cell.angle_alpha   90.00
_cell.angle_beta   90.00
_cell.angle_gamma   90.00
#
_symmetry.space_group_name_H-M   'P 1'
#
loop_
_entity.id
_entity.type
_entity.pdbx_description
1 polymer ?
#
loop_
_entity_poly.entity_id
_entity_poly.type
_entity_poly.pdbx_seq_one_letter_code
_entity_poly.pdbx_strand_id
1 'polypeptide(L)'
;MIDFEVLRGYMDNDDDIIAAVFMAFMEEHEDGAEKIQTLFNEQNWSELFITAHSLKGILASFGETKAVEKLEAIEGLTRNSDAPNSEDIQFVVQELDVIKGQINEYLASAV
;
A
#
# COMPACT_ATOMS: atom_id res chain seq x y z
N MET A 1 6.69 4.95 2.05
CA MET A 1 6.66 6.24 1.29
C MET A 1 7.02 5.98 -0.17
N ILE A 2 6.41 6.71 -1.11
CA ILE A 2 6.68 6.57 -2.54
C ILE A 2 8.11 7.02 -2.87
N ASP A 3 8.81 6.22 -3.66
CA ASP A 3 10.06 6.60 -4.31
C ASP A 3 9.75 7.10 -5.72
N PHE A 4 9.68 8.43 -5.86
CA PHE A 4 9.34 9.07 -7.13
C PHE A 4 10.41 8.91 -8.21
N GLU A 5 11.67 8.67 -7.83
CA GLU A 5 12.74 8.43 -8.81
C GLU A 5 12.54 7.05 -9.46
N VAL A 6 12.31 6.04 -8.63
CA VAL A 6 12.02 4.66 -9.09
C VAL A 6 10.71 4.61 -9.88
N LEU A 7 9.63 5.20 -9.34
CA LEU A 7 8.33 5.23 -9.99
C LEU A 7 8.40 5.88 -11.37
N ARG A 8 9.04 7.06 -11.49
CA ARG A 8 9.22 7.72 -12.80
C ARG A 8 10.07 6.88 -13.74
N GLY A 9 11.09 6.19 -13.23
CA GLY A 9 11.87 5.24 -14.00
C GLY A 9 11.02 4.10 -14.57
N TYR A 10 10.08 3.55 -13.80
CA TYR A 10 9.17 2.50 -14.27
C TYR A 10 8.11 2.99 -15.27
N MET A 11 7.73 4.26 -15.19
CA MET A 11 6.71 4.88 -16.05
C MET A 11 7.33 5.73 -17.18
N ASP A 12 8.61 5.54 -17.51
CA ASP A 12 9.33 6.29 -18.55
C ASP A 12 9.23 7.82 -18.44
N ASN A 13 9.08 8.34 -17.22
CA ASN A 13 8.83 9.76 -16.88
C ASN A 13 7.53 10.33 -17.47
N ASP A 14 6.55 9.47 -17.77
CA ASP A 14 5.23 9.87 -18.24
C ASP A 14 4.31 10.20 -17.06
N ASP A 15 4.11 11.51 -16.82
CA ASP A 15 3.28 12.01 -15.72
C ASP A 15 1.79 11.65 -15.90
N ASP A 16 1.29 11.46 -17.13
CA ASP A 16 -0.10 11.05 -17.37
C ASP A 16 -0.31 9.59 -16.95
N ILE A 17 0.67 8.72 -17.23
CA ILE A 17 0.66 7.32 -16.77
C ILE A 17 0.75 7.26 -15.25
N ILE A 18 1.64 8.03 -14.64
CA ILE A 18 1.78 8.09 -13.17
C ILE A 18 0.47 8.53 -12.52
N ALA A 19 -0.16 9.59 -13.05
CA ALA A 19 -1.44 10.05 -12.56
C ALA A 19 -2.54 8.98 -12.71
N ALA A 20 -2.60 8.28 -13.84
CA ALA A 20 -3.58 7.21 -14.06
C ALA A 20 -3.41 6.05 -13.06
N VAL A 21 -2.17 5.64 -12.80
CA VAL A 21 -1.85 4.59 -11.81
C VAL A 21 -2.23 5.03 -10.39
N PHE A 22 -1.94 6.27 -10.02
CA PHE A 22 -2.33 6.82 -8.73
C PHE A 22 -3.84 6.96 -8.57
N MET A 23 -4.57 7.37 -9.60
CA MET A 23 -6.04 7.41 -9.57
C MET A 23 -6.62 6.02 -9.37
N ALA A 24 -6.09 5.00 -10.06
CA ALA A 24 -6.52 3.62 -9.88
C ALA A 24 -6.24 3.11 -8.46
N PHE A 25 -5.06 3.42 -7.90
CA PHE A 25 -4.76 3.08 -6.50
C PHE A 25 -5.74 3.75 -5.52
N MET A 26 -6.06 5.03 -5.73
CA MET A 26 -7.01 5.73 -4.87
C MET A 26 -8.42 5.13 -5.00
N GLU A 27 -8.86 4.76 -6.21
CA GLU A 27 -10.18 4.13 -6.40
C GLU A 27 -10.29 2.78 -5.66
N GLU A 28 -9.24 1.96 -5.68
CA GLU A 28 -9.26 0.61 -5.12
C GLU A 28 -8.86 0.54 -3.63
N HIS A 29 -8.05 1.48 -3.17
CA HIS A 29 -7.33 1.39 -1.89
C HIS A 29 -7.35 2.68 -1.06
N GLU A 30 -8.24 3.63 -1.34
CA GLU A 30 -8.37 4.86 -0.54
C GLU A 30 -8.59 4.60 0.96
N ASP A 31 -9.30 3.52 1.30
CA ASP A 31 -9.63 3.05 2.65
C ASP A 31 -8.71 1.90 3.13
N GLY A 32 -7.61 1.62 2.42
CA GLY A 32 -6.74 0.48 2.70
C GLY A 32 -6.21 0.43 4.13
N ALA A 33 -5.92 1.58 4.73
CA ALA A 33 -5.49 1.71 6.13
C ALA A 33 -6.59 1.25 7.11
N GLU A 34 -7.82 1.74 6.93
CA GLU A 34 -8.98 1.34 7.73
C GLU A 34 -9.31 -0.14 7.53
N LYS A 35 -9.24 -0.63 6.28
CA LYS A 35 -9.47 -2.03 5.94
C LYS A 35 -8.49 -2.95 6.65
N ILE A 36 -7.18 -2.68 6.59
CA ILE A 36 -6.17 -3.50 7.30
C ILE A 36 -6.44 -3.52 8.81
N GLN A 37 -6.69 -2.35 9.40
CA GLN A 37 -6.93 -2.26 10.84
C GLN A 37 -8.18 -3.02 11.27
N THR A 38 -9.24 -2.96 10.47
CA THR A 38 -10.51 -3.68 10.71
C THR A 38 -10.30 -5.19 10.62
N LEU A 39 -9.69 -5.67 9.54
CA LEU A 39 -9.41 -7.10 9.35
C LEU A 39 -8.54 -7.66 10.46
N PHE A 40 -7.58 -6.87 10.95
CA PHE A 40 -6.75 -7.25 12.10
C PHE A 40 -7.57 -7.38 13.39
N ASN A 41 -8.43 -6.41 13.68
CA ASN A 41 -9.27 -6.42 14.88
C ASN A 41 -10.30 -7.55 14.87
N GLU A 42 -10.83 -7.88 13.69
CA GLU A 42 -11.78 -8.99 13.48
C GLU A 42 -11.11 -10.36 13.41
N GLN A 43 -9.77 -10.41 13.43
CA GLN A 43 -8.97 -11.63 13.24
C GLN A 43 -9.29 -12.35 11.92
N ASN A 44 -9.64 -11.58 10.89
CA ASN A 44 -9.95 -12.11 9.58
C ASN A 44 -8.66 -12.29 8.75
N TRP A 45 -7.86 -13.28 9.13
CA TRP A 45 -6.55 -13.53 8.54
C TRP A 45 -6.59 -13.89 7.06
N SER A 46 -7.64 -14.59 6.61
CA SER A 46 -7.79 -14.94 5.20
C SER A 46 -7.92 -13.71 4.31
N GLU A 47 -8.74 -12.73 4.71
CA GLU A 47 -8.93 -11.51 3.93
C GLU A 47 -7.75 -10.54 4.12
N LEU A 48 -7.12 -10.54 5.31
CA LEU A 48 -5.90 -9.78 5.55
C LEU A 48 -4.74 -10.27 4.67
N PHE A 49 -4.62 -11.58 4.44
CA PHE A 49 -3.65 -12.17 3.51
C PHE A 49 -3.84 -11.62 2.09
N ILE A 50 -5.07 -11.63 1.57
CA ILE A 50 -5.38 -11.15 0.21
C ILE A 50 -5.11 -9.65 0.11
N THR A 51 -5.55 -8.89 1.10
CA THR A 51 -5.36 -7.43 1.15
C THR A 51 -3.86 -7.09 1.20
N ALA A 52 -3.08 -7.78 2.03
CA ALA A 52 -1.65 -7.57 2.15
C ALA A 52 -0.92 -7.89 0.83
N HIS A 53 -1.30 -9.00 0.17
CA HIS A 53 -0.73 -9.39 -1.12
C HIS A 53 -0.97 -8.33 -2.22
N SER A 54 -2.20 -7.82 -2.33
CA SER A 54 -2.57 -6.80 -3.31
C SER A 54 -1.78 -5.50 -3.11
N LEU A 55 -1.80 -4.97 -1.87
CA LEU A 55 -1.09 -3.74 -1.53
C LEU A 55 0.41 -3.87 -1.73
N LYS A 56 1.00 -5.02 -1.38
CA LYS A 56 2.43 -5.27 -1.58
C LYS A 56 2.81 -5.14 -3.06
N GLY A 57 2.03 -5.73 -3.95
CA GLY A 57 2.27 -5.68 -5.39
C GLY A 57 2.27 -4.25 -5.94
N ILE A 58 1.25 -3.47 -5.58
CA ILE A 58 1.13 -2.10 -6.06
C ILE A 58 2.18 -1.19 -5.43
N LEU A 59 2.40 -1.27 -4.11
CA LEU A 59 3.40 -0.42 -3.43
C LEU A 59 4.83 -0.71 -3.90
N ALA A 60 5.15 -1.95 -4.24
CA ALA A 60 6.43 -2.27 -4.87
C ALA A 60 6.61 -1.56 -6.22
N SER A 61 5.53 -1.41 -7.00
CA SER A 61 5.56 -0.63 -8.25
C SER A 61 5.77 0.87 -8.01
N PHE A 62 5.51 1.37 -6.80
CA PHE A 62 5.78 2.77 -6.42
C PHE A 62 7.19 2.98 -5.86
N GLY A 63 8.04 1.94 -5.92
CA GLY A 63 9.37 1.94 -5.31
C GLY A 63 9.34 1.98 -3.77
N GLU A 64 8.17 1.77 -3.16
CA GLU A 64 8.04 1.65 -1.72
C GLU A 64 8.73 0.33 -1.29
N THR A 65 9.59 0.39 -0.27
CA THR A 65 10.28 -0.80 0.25
C THR A 65 9.90 -1.16 1.69
N LYS A 66 9.55 -0.19 2.54
CA LYS A 66 9.35 -0.43 3.98
C LYS A 66 7.99 -1.05 4.27
N ALA A 67 6.92 -0.45 3.75
CA ALA A 67 5.58 -1.03 3.83
C ALA A 67 5.51 -2.37 3.10
N VAL A 68 6.21 -2.51 1.96
CA VAL A 68 6.33 -3.79 1.23
C VAL A 68 6.93 -4.89 2.09
N GLU A 69 8.02 -4.63 2.82
CA GLU A 69 8.63 -5.58 3.74
C GLU A 69 7.65 -6.02 4.84
N LYS A 70 6.89 -5.07 5.41
CA LYS A 70 5.90 -5.37 6.45
C LYS A 70 4.69 -6.12 5.93
N LEU A 71 4.20 -5.75 4.75
CA LEU A 71 3.12 -6.45 4.08
C LEU A 71 3.51 -7.90 3.74
N GLU A 72 4.78 -8.14 3.36
CA GLU A 72 5.28 -9.49 3.15
C GLU A 72 5.30 -10.33 4.44
N ALA A 73 5.70 -9.74 5.56
CA ALA A 73 5.66 -10.42 6.86
C ALA A 73 4.21 -10.73 7.31
N ILE A 74 3.29 -9.77 7.15
CA ILE A 74 1.86 -9.94 7.43
C ILE A 74 1.27 -11.04 6.55
N GLU A 75 1.54 -11.00 5.24
CA GLU A 75 1.10 -12.00 4.27
C GLU A 75 1.62 -13.40 4.66
N GLY A 76 2.89 -13.51 5.05
CA GLY A 76 3.51 -14.78 5.44
C GLY A 76 2.84 -15.44 6.65
N LEU A 77 2.51 -14.65 7.68
CA LEU A 77 1.85 -15.14 8.90
C LEU A 77 0.38 -15.48 8.64
N THR A 78 -0.35 -14.56 8.00
CA THR A 78 -1.79 -14.72 7.74
C THR A 78 -2.10 -15.85 6.77
N ARG A 79 -1.18 -16.20 5.86
CA ARG A 79 -1.26 -17.39 5.00
C ARG A 79 -1.48 -18.68 5.80
N ASN A 80 -0.89 -18.77 6.99
CA ASN A 80 -1.02 -19.93 7.88
C ASN A 80 -2.12 -19.74 8.93
N SER A 81 -2.95 -18.70 8.80
CA SER A 81 -3.93 -18.27 9.81
C SER A 81 -3.32 -17.89 11.16
N ASP A 82 -2.03 -17.51 11.17
CA ASP A 82 -1.37 -16.98 12.34
C ASP A 82 -1.62 -15.46 12.44
N ALA A 83 -1.73 -14.97 13.67
CA ALA A 83 -1.89 -13.54 13.91
C ALA A 83 -0.59 -12.79 13.55
N PRO A 84 -0.66 -11.72 12.73
CA PRO A 84 0.50 -10.90 12.44
C PRO A 84 0.90 -10.02 13.63
N ASN A 85 2.12 -9.48 13.60
CA ASN A 85 2.56 -8.54 14.63
C ASN A 85 1.78 -7.23 14.53
N SER A 86 1.20 -6.77 15.65
CA SER A 86 0.48 -5.50 15.72
C SER A 86 1.34 -4.29 15.37
N GLU A 87 2.65 -4.34 15.62
CA GLU A 87 3.58 -3.27 15.24
C GLU A 87 3.71 -3.16 13.71
N ASP A 88 3.75 -4.28 13.00
CA ASP A 88 3.80 -4.29 11.54
C ASP A 88 2.48 -3.78 10.95
N ILE A 89 1.35 -4.12 11.58
CA ILE A 89 0.02 -3.60 11.20
C ILE A 89 -0.03 -2.07 11.37
N GLN A 90 0.35 -1.56 12.54
CA GLN A 90 0.36 -0.11 12.80
C GLN A 90 1.30 0.63 11.85
N PHE A 91 2.46 0.06 11.56
CA PHE A 91 3.40 0.63 10.61
C PHE A 91 2.79 0.74 9.21
N VAL A 92 2.18 -0.33 8.70
CA VAL A 92 1.54 -0.31 7.38
C VAL A 92 0.40 0.69 7.32
N VAL A 93 -0.45 0.75 8.36
CA VAL A 93 -1.55 1.73 8.45
C VAL A 93 -1.02 3.17 8.33
N GLN A 94 0.02 3.51 9.09
CA GLN A 94 0.65 4.83 9.05
C GLN A 94 1.27 5.13 7.68
N GLU A 95 1.97 4.16 7.09
CA GLU A 95 2.60 4.36 5.78
C GLU A 95 1.56 4.51 4.66
N LEU A 96 0.42 3.81 4.72
CA LEU A 96 -0.67 3.98 3.75
C LEU A 96 -1.25 5.40 3.80
N ASP A 97 -1.43 5.97 5.00
CA ASP A 97 -1.88 7.35 5.15
C ASP A 97 -0.87 8.35 4.56
N VAL A 98 0.43 8.12 4.77
CA VAL A 98 1.49 8.95 4.19
C VAL A 98 1.49 8.84 2.66
N ILE A 99 1.42 7.63 2.11
CA ILE A 99 1.39 7.36 0.67
C ILE A 99 0.16 8.03 0.04
N LYS A 100 -1.01 7.91 0.66
CA LYS A 100 -2.23 8.62 0.25
C LYS A 100 -2.03 10.13 0.21
N GLY A 101 -1.36 10.70 1.22
CA GLY A 101 -0.99 12.11 1.24
C GLY A 101 -0.11 12.50 0.03
N GLN A 102 0.96 11.75 -0.22
CA GLN A 102 1.88 11.99 -1.34
C GLN A 102 1.18 11.89 -2.71
N ILE A 103 0.25 10.94 -2.87
CA ILE A 103 -0.53 10.79 -4.10
C ILE A 103 -1.43 12.01 -4.31
N ASN A 104 -2.17 12.42 -3.29
CA ASN A 104 -3.05 13.60 -3.38
C ASN A 104 -2.27 14.87 -3.70
N GLU A 105 -1.10 15.07 -3.10
CA GLU A 105 -0.21 16.19 -3.40
C GLU A 105 0.27 16.16 -4.85
N TYR A 106 0.69 14.99 -5.35
CA TYR A 106 1.12 14.83 -6.75
C TYR A 106 -0.02 15.16 -7.71
N LEU A 107 -1.20 14.55 -7.52
CA LEU A 107 -2.37 14.77 -8.37
C LEU A 107 -2.86 16.23 -8.35
N ALA A 108 -2.78 16.91 -7.21
CA ALA A 108 -3.12 18.33 -7.11
C ALA A 108 -2.12 19.24 -7.84
N SER A 109 -0.86 18.82 -7.98
CA SER A 109 0.20 19.57 -8.69
C SER A 109 0.24 19.34 -10.20
N ALA A 110 -0.37 18.24 -10.67
CA ALA A 110 -0.44 17.88 -12.08
C ALA A 110 -1.61 18.56 -12.83
N VAL A 111 -2.44 19.35 -12.14
CA VAL A 111 -3.61 20.08 -12.66
C VAL A 111 -3.31 21.57 -12.82
#